data_AF-A0A6P6GZ44-F1
#
_entry.id   AF-A0A6P6GZ44-F1
#
_cell.length_a   1.000
_cell.length_b   1.000
_cell.length_c   1.000
_cell.angle_alpha   90.00
_cell.angle_beta   90.00
_cell.angle_gamma   90.00
#
_symmetry.space_group_name_H-M   'P 1'
#
loop_
_entity.id
_entity.type
_entity.pdbx_description
1 polymer ?
#
loop_
_entity_poly.entity_id
_entity_poly.type
_entity_poly.pdbx_seq_one_letter_code
_entity_poly.pdbx_strand_id
1 'polypeptide(L)'
;MGVRAVAWLLLWEVAGFTSIPATAFSTAPTDTGIRATCSEIILRQEVLKDGFHRDLLIKVKFGESLEDLQTCRLLIKQYIPSGLFVDPYELASLRERNITEAVMVSENFNIEAPNYLSKESEVLIYARQDSQCIDCFQAFLPVHYRYHRPHSKDGETVIVVNNPDLLMYCDQGI
;
A
#
# COMPACT_ATOMS: atom_id res chain seq x y z
N MET A 1 50.29 1.07 -32.31
CA MET A 1 50.65 2.29 -31.55
C MET A 1 49.35 3.05 -31.31
N GLY A 2 48.85 3.35 -30.12
CA GLY A 2 49.17 3.05 -28.73
C GLY A 2 47.90 3.37 -27.91
N VAL A 3 47.70 2.66 -26.81
CA VAL A 3 46.55 2.78 -25.90
C VAL A 3 46.79 3.94 -24.93
N ARG A 4 45.75 4.70 -24.56
CA ARG A 4 45.74 5.53 -23.35
C ARG A 4 44.44 5.35 -22.57
N ALA A 5 44.50 4.46 -21.58
CA ALA A 5 43.56 4.41 -20.47
C ALA A 5 44.10 5.32 -19.36
N VAL A 6 43.25 6.19 -18.80
CA VAL A 6 43.58 7.05 -17.67
C VAL A 6 43.00 6.38 -16.42
N ALA A 7 43.87 5.80 -15.61
CA ALA A 7 43.54 5.23 -14.31
C ALA A 7 43.71 6.32 -13.24
N TRP A 8 42.66 6.60 -12.48
CA TRP A 8 42.72 7.45 -11.29
C TRP A 8 43.13 6.60 -10.09
N LEU A 9 44.29 6.91 -9.51
CA LEU A 9 44.74 6.38 -8.22
C LEU A 9 44.09 7.21 -7.11
N LEU A 10 43.22 6.61 -6.31
CA LEU A 10 42.80 7.17 -5.03
C LEU A 10 43.73 6.60 -3.95
N LEU A 11 44.53 7.48 -3.36
CA LEU A 11 45.40 7.20 -2.23
C LEU A 11 44.57 7.06 -0.95
N TRP A 12 44.83 5.98 -0.21
CA TRP A 12 44.33 5.71 1.13
C TRP A 12 45.08 6.57 2.14
N GLU A 13 44.38 7.25 3.06
CA GLU A 13 44.95 7.82 4.29
C GLU A 13 44.52 6.97 5.49
N VAL A 14 45.49 6.30 6.15
CA VAL A 14 45.28 5.65 7.46
C VAL A 14 45.43 6.73 8.52
N ALA A 15 44.33 7.21 9.10
CA ALA A 15 44.38 7.93 10.37
C ALA A 15 43.91 6.98 11.48
N GLY A 16 44.86 6.46 12.25
CA GLY A 16 44.58 5.73 13.47
C GLY A 16 44.07 6.68 14.56
N PHE A 17 42.99 6.30 15.24
CA PHE A 17 42.56 6.94 16.48
C PHE A 17 42.11 5.87 17.50
N THR A 18 42.97 5.76 18.51
CA THR A 18 42.81 5.33 19.90
C THR A 18 41.45 4.78 20.37
N SER A 19 41.49 3.55 20.88
CA SER A 19 40.45 2.91 21.69
C SER A 19 40.21 3.64 23.03
N ILE A 20 38.98 4.06 23.28
CA ILE A 20 38.49 4.56 24.58
C ILE A 20 37.96 3.36 25.39
N PRO A 21 38.25 3.23 26.69
CA PRO A 21 37.77 2.11 27.49
C PRO A 21 36.26 2.23 27.74
N ALA A 22 35.58 1.08 27.73
CA ALA A 22 34.16 0.97 28.01
C ALA A 22 33.82 1.46 29.43
N THR A 23 33.16 2.61 29.53
CA THR A 23 32.47 3.00 30.76
C THR A 23 31.22 2.14 30.90
N ALA A 24 31.15 1.39 32.00
CA ALA A 24 30.04 0.53 32.37
C ALA A 24 28.72 1.31 32.32
N PHE A 25 27.81 0.90 31.43
CA PHE A 25 26.42 1.33 31.47
C PHE A 25 25.80 0.76 32.74
N SER A 26 25.45 1.65 33.67
CA SER A 26 24.63 1.34 34.83
C SER A 26 23.33 0.70 34.35
N THR A 27 23.06 -0.52 34.78
CA THR A 27 21.81 -1.25 34.51
C THR A 27 20.65 -0.43 35.05
N ALA A 28 19.85 0.15 34.16
CA ALA A 28 18.54 0.67 34.50
C ALA A 28 17.65 -0.49 35.00
N PRO A 29 16.73 -0.23 35.94
CA PRO A 29 15.89 -1.28 36.49
C PRO A 29 15.08 -1.92 35.36
N THR A 30 15.03 -3.25 35.37
CA THR A 30 14.17 -4.06 34.50
C THR A 30 12.72 -3.64 34.72
N ASP A 31 12.26 -2.74 33.86
CA ASP A 31 10.85 -2.52 33.64
C ASP A 31 10.29 -3.83 33.08
N THR A 32 9.56 -4.58 33.91
CA THR A 32 8.72 -5.70 33.48
C THR A 32 7.49 -5.17 32.74
N GLY A 33 7.72 -4.29 31.77
CA GLY A 33 6.74 -3.90 30.78
C GLY A 33 6.62 -5.07 29.82
N ILE A 34 5.43 -5.65 29.75
CA ILE A 34 5.03 -6.49 28.62
C ILE A 34 5.32 -5.65 27.37
N ARG A 35 6.41 -5.96 26.66
CA ARG A 35 6.64 -5.38 25.33
C ARG A 35 5.51 -5.91 24.47
N ALA A 36 4.51 -5.07 24.22
CA ALA A 36 3.54 -5.34 23.17
C ALA A 36 4.34 -5.48 21.87
N THR A 37 4.54 -6.72 21.42
CA THR A 37 5.10 -6.97 20.11
C THR A 37 4.01 -6.64 19.10
N CYS A 38 4.17 -5.55 18.36
CA CYS A 38 3.31 -5.31 17.20
C CYS A 38 3.49 -6.49 16.25
N SER A 39 2.40 -7.18 15.92
CA SER A 39 2.40 -8.18 14.86
C SER A 39 2.86 -7.51 13.56
N GLU A 40 3.77 -8.15 12.84
CA GLU A 40 4.25 -7.63 11.56
C GLU A 40 3.09 -7.65 10.56
N ILE A 41 2.85 -6.52 9.88
CA ILE A 41 1.87 -6.42 8.80
C ILE A 41 2.62 -6.02 7.53
N ILE A 42 2.55 -6.87 6.51
CA ILE A 42 3.14 -6.62 5.20
C ILE A 42 2.01 -6.24 4.25
N LEU A 43 1.99 -4.97 3.84
CA LEU A 43 1.09 -4.43 2.84
C LEU A 43 1.82 -4.26 1.51
N ARG A 44 1.23 -4.75 0.42
CA ARG A 44 1.73 -4.55 -0.93
C ARG A 44 0.59 -4.09 -1.84
N GLN A 45 0.82 -3.00 -2.56
CA GLN A 45 -0.08 -2.49 -3.58
C GLN A 45 0.59 -2.61 -4.95
N GLU A 46 -0.17 -3.12 -5.92
CA GLU A 46 0.28 -3.32 -7.30
C GLU A 46 -0.75 -2.70 -8.25
N VAL A 47 -0.26 -1.96 -9.25
CA VAL A 47 -1.10 -1.44 -10.34
C VAL A 47 -0.86 -2.31 -11.57
N LEU A 48 -1.91 -2.96 -12.05
CA LEU A 48 -1.87 -3.89 -13.18
C LEU A 48 -2.62 -3.32 -14.39
N LYS A 49 -2.50 -4.01 -15.54
CA LYS A 49 -2.98 -3.62 -16.88
C LYS A 49 -2.29 -2.36 -17.42
N ASP A 50 -2.54 -2.07 -18.70
CA ASP A 50 -2.09 -0.86 -19.40
C ASP A 50 -3.27 0.01 -19.86
N GLY A 51 -3.02 1.30 -20.08
CA GLY A 51 -4.02 2.27 -20.56
C GLY A 51 -4.71 3.06 -19.44
N PHE A 52 -5.92 3.56 -19.74
CA PHE A 52 -6.69 4.43 -18.84
C PHE A 52 -7.51 3.68 -17.77
N HIS A 53 -7.67 2.36 -17.93
CA HIS A 53 -8.28 1.46 -16.96
C HIS A 53 -7.19 0.55 -16.40
N ARG A 54 -6.97 0.63 -15.09
CA ARG A 54 -5.97 -0.15 -14.35
C ARG A 54 -6.65 -0.94 -13.24
N ASP A 55 -5.97 -1.97 -12.77
CA ASP A 55 -6.40 -2.70 -11.58
C ASP A 55 -5.47 -2.40 -10.42
N LEU A 56 -6.03 -1.98 -9.29
CA LEU A 56 -5.31 -1.87 -8.02
C LEU A 56 -5.48 -3.19 -7.26
N LEU A 57 -4.40 -3.96 -7.16
CA LEU A 57 -4.34 -5.18 -6.38
C LEU A 57 -3.67 -4.88 -5.03
N ILE A 58 -4.39 -5.13 -3.95
CA ILE A 58 -3.93 -4.89 -2.59
C ILE A 58 -3.77 -6.25 -1.91
N LYS A 59 -2.57 -6.54 -1.43
CA LYS A 59 -2.23 -7.77 -0.70
C LYS A 59 -1.79 -7.40 0.70
N VAL A 60 -2.39 -8.03 1.70
CA VAL A 60 -2.07 -7.83 3.11
C VAL A 60 -1.70 -9.19 3.68
N LYS A 61 -0.53 -9.29 4.30
CA LYS A 61 -0.10 -10.46 5.06
C LYS A 61 0.09 -10.07 6.51
N PHE A 62 -0.58 -10.79 7.41
CA PHE A 62 -0.38 -10.66 8.85
C PHE A 62 0.70 -11.65 9.31
N GLY A 63 1.46 -11.27 10.34
CA GLY A 63 2.45 -12.13 10.97
C GLY A 63 1.82 -13.18 11.87
N GLU A 64 2.61 -14.20 12.23
CA GLU A 64 2.21 -15.43 12.94
C GLU A 64 1.63 -15.22 14.37
N SER A 65 1.52 -13.98 14.85
CA SER A 65 1.05 -13.65 16.19
C SER A 65 -0.48 -13.49 16.29
N LEU A 66 -1.21 -13.54 15.18
CA LEU A 66 -2.67 -13.47 15.18
C LEU A 66 -3.25 -14.88 15.03
N GLU A 67 -3.65 -15.46 16.18
CA GLU A 67 -4.42 -16.70 16.20
C GLU A 67 -5.79 -16.48 15.52
N ASP A 68 -6.27 -17.51 14.81
CA ASP A 68 -7.60 -17.59 14.22
C ASP A 68 -7.99 -16.52 13.18
N LEU A 69 -7.06 -16.08 12.33
CA LEU A 69 -7.36 -15.20 11.18
C LEU A 69 -8.47 -15.72 10.24
N GLN A 70 -8.79 -17.02 10.30
CA GLN A 70 -9.89 -17.63 9.55
C GLN A 70 -11.28 -17.14 9.95
N THR A 71 -11.47 -16.63 11.18
CA THR A 71 -12.74 -16.02 11.62
C THR A 71 -12.76 -14.51 11.40
N CYS A 72 -11.65 -13.93 10.94
CA CYS A 72 -11.50 -12.51 10.74
C CYS A 72 -12.01 -12.06 9.37
N ARG A 73 -12.63 -10.89 9.34
CA ARG A 73 -12.98 -10.14 8.15
C ARG A 73 -12.09 -8.91 8.09
N LEU A 74 -11.49 -8.69 6.92
CA LEU A 74 -10.68 -7.52 6.65
C LEU A 74 -11.43 -6.57 5.73
N LEU A 75 -11.68 -5.36 6.21
CA LEU A 75 -12.16 -4.25 5.41
C LEU A 75 -10.99 -3.30 5.12
N ILE A 76 -10.80 -3.00 3.84
CA ILE A 76 -9.77 -2.08 3.36
C ILE A 76 -10.46 -0.78 2.95
N LYS A 77 -10.08 0.33 3.59
CA LYS A 77 -10.52 1.66 3.19
C LYS A 77 -9.46 2.28 2.29
N GLN A 78 -9.72 2.30 0.99
CA GLN A 78 -8.83 2.89 0.00
C GLN A 78 -9.23 4.33 -0.33
N TYR A 79 -8.28 5.24 -0.20
CA TYR A 79 -8.38 6.61 -0.68
C TYR A 79 -8.03 6.64 -2.18
N ILE A 80 -8.94 7.19 -2.98
CA ILE A 80 -8.80 7.32 -4.44
C ILE A 80 -8.49 8.78 -4.75
N PRO A 81 -7.27 9.10 -5.19
CA PRO A 81 -6.86 10.48 -5.46
C PRO A 81 -7.69 11.08 -6.59
N SER A 82 -7.80 12.42 -6.63
CA SER A 82 -8.62 13.12 -7.63
C SER A 82 -8.21 12.89 -9.09
N GLY A 83 -7.05 12.27 -9.36
CA GLY A 83 -6.64 11.88 -10.71
C GLY A 83 -7.21 10.54 -11.17
N LEU A 84 -7.81 9.78 -10.26
CA LEU A 84 -8.44 8.49 -10.52
C LEU A 84 -9.92 8.53 -10.15
N PHE A 85 -10.63 7.51 -10.58
CA PHE A 85 -11.98 7.21 -10.13
C PHE A 85 -12.27 5.72 -10.17
N VAL A 86 -13.29 5.30 -9.44
CA VAL A 86 -13.86 3.96 -9.52
C VAL A 86 -15.25 4.07 -10.11
N ASP A 87 -15.55 3.25 -11.12
CA ASP A 87 -16.87 3.23 -11.74
C ASP A 87 -17.85 2.44 -10.85
N PRO A 88 -18.91 3.08 -10.31
CA PRO A 88 -19.89 2.39 -9.47
C PRO A 88 -20.67 1.31 -10.21
N TYR A 89 -20.88 1.45 -11.52
CA TYR A 89 -21.57 0.45 -12.33
C TYR A 89 -20.71 -0.79 -12.56
N GLU A 90 -19.39 -0.59 -12.73
CA GLU A 90 -18.44 -1.69 -12.77
C GLU A 90 -18.37 -2.43 -11.43
N LEU A 91 -18.30 -1.70 -10.30
CA LEU A 91 -18.35 -2.32 -8.96
C LEU A 91 -19.63 -3.15 -8.76
N ALA A 92 -20.78 -2.64 -9.20
CA ALA A 92 -22.03 -3.38 -9.14
C ALA A 92 -21.96 -4.70 -9.91
N SER A 93 -21.40 -4.69 -11.13
CA SER A 93 -21.23 -5.91 -11.93
C SER A 93 -20.23 -6.89 -11.31
N LEU A 94 -19.12 -6.40 -10.74
CA LEU A 94 -18.14 -7.24 -10.05
C LEU A 94 -18.73 -7.90 -8.80
N ARG A 95 -19.60 -7.19 -8.08
CA ARG A 95 -20.33 -7.72 -6.93
C ARG A 95 -21.30 -8.82 -7.35
N GLU A 96 -22.08 -8.61 -8.41
CA GLU A 96 -23.01 -9.61 -8.95
C GLU A 96 -22.31 -10.90 -9.38
N ARG A 97 -21.09 -10.78 -9.90
CA ARG A 97 -20.25 -11.92 -10.29
C ARG A 97 -19.44 -12.53 -9.14
N ASN A 98 -19.61 -12.01 -7.93
CA ASN A 98 -18.84 -12.39 -6.75
C ASN A 98 -17.32 -12.35 -7.01
N ILE A 99 -16.82 -11.31 -7.69
CA ILE A 99 -15.39 -11.09 -7.93
C ILE A 99 -14.83 -10.11 -6.89
N THR A 100 -15.56 -9.04 -6.61
CA THR A 100 -15.15 -7.98 -5.68
C THR A 100 -16.35 -7.45 -4.94
N GLU A 101 -16.23 -7.33 -3.62
CA GLU A 101 -17.24 -6.72 -2.78
C GLU A 101 -16.69 -5.38 -2.28
N ALA A 102 -17.12 -4.30 -2.92
CA ALA A 102 -16.69 -2.95 -2.61
C ALA A 102 -17.85 -1.96 -2.70
N VAL A 103 -17.77 -0.89 -1.90
CA VAL A 103 -18.77 0.16 -1.82
C VAL A 103 -18.09 1.52 -1.82
N MET A 104 -18.54 2.42 -2.68
CA MET A 104 -18.14 3.84 -2.62
C MET A 104 -18.86 4.55 -1.48
N VAL A 105 -18.13 5.36 -0.72
CA VAL A 105 -18.69 6.12 0.42
C VAL A 105 -19.50 7.34 -0.05
N SER A 106 -19.28 7.83 -1.27
CA SER A 106 -19.93 9.02 -1.82
C SER A 106 -21.16 8.68 -2.66
N GLU A 107 -22.32 9.26 -2.32
CA GLU A 107 -23.59 9.03 -3.02
C GLU A 107 -23.75 9.82 -4.34
N ASN A 108 -23.00 10.92 -4.52
CA ASN A 108 -23.16 11.81 -5.70
C ASN A 108 -21.86 11.93 -6.51
N PHE A 109 -21.43 10.82 -7.11
CA PHE A 109 -20.16 10.71 -7.80
C PHE A 109 -20.27 11.00 -9.30
N ASN A 110 -19.62 12.07 -9.77
CA ASN A 110 -19.54 12.38 -11.19
C ASN A 110 -18.33 11.67 -11.83
N ILE A 111 -18.60 10.60 -12.59
CA ILE A 111 -17.57 9.83 -13.31
C ILE A 111 -16.95 10.63 -14.46
N GLU A 112 -17.66 11.60 -15.04
CA GLU A 112 -17.21 12.41 -16.18
C GLU A 112 -16.42 13.65 -15.75
N ALA A 113 -16.42 13.98 -14.46
CA ALA A 113 -15.69 15.15 -13.96
C ALA A 113 -14.18 15.01 -14.23
N PRO A 114 -13.51 16.05 -14.75
CA PRO A 114 -12.07 16.05 -14.92
C PRO A 114 -11.36 16.20 -13.57
N ASN A 115 -10.08 15.79 -13.52
CA ASN A 115 -9.26 15.79 -12.31
C ASN A 115 -9.32 17.11 -11.51
N TYR A 116 -9.26 18.26 -12.19
CA TYR A 116 -9.23 19.57 -11.55
C TYR A 116 -10.57 20.03 -10.94
N LEU A 117 -11.66 19.29 -11.16
CA LEU A 117 -12.96 19.50 -10.52
C LEU A 117 -13.32 18.36 -9.56
N SER A 118 -12.53 17.28 -9.55
CA SER A 118 -12.75 16.12 -8.71
C SER A 118 -12.06 16.29 -7.36
N LYS A 119 -12.62 15.61 -6.36
CA LYS A 119 -12.03 15.47 -5.03
C LYS A 119 -11.59 14.03 -4.83
N GLU A 120 -10.75 13.82 -3.82
CA GLU A 120 -10.47 12.47 -3.33
C GLU A 120 -11.79 11.80 -2.91
N SER A 121 -11.90 10.50 -3.19
CA SER A 121 -13.05 9.68 -2.80
C SER A 121 -12.59 8.44 -2.06
N GLU A 122 -13.49 7.82 -1.30
CA GLU A 122 -13.18 6.66 -0.47
C GLU A 122 -13.97 5.44 -0.95
N VAL A 123 -13.30 4.29 -0.97
CA VAL A 123 -13.89 3.00 -1.28
C VAL A 123 -13.60 2.02 -0.15
N LEU A 124 -14.66 1.38 0.35
CA LEU A 124 -14.58 0.31 1.32
C LEU A 124 -14.60 -1.03 0.57
N ILE A 125 -13.58 -1.85 0.76
CA ILE A 125 -13.41 -3.13 0.04
C ILE A 125 -13.32 -4.25 1.06
N TYR A 126 -14.20 -5.25 0.96
CA TYR A 126 -14.07 -6.47 1.74
C TYR A 126 -13.01 -7.36 1.08
N ALA A 127 -11.87 -7.48 1.76
CA ALA A 127 -10.77 -8.30 1.29
C ALA A 127 -11.10 -9.77 1.50
N ARG A 128 -10.65 -10.60 0.56
CA ARG A 128 -10.84 -12.05 0.58
C ARG A 128 -9.59 -12.71 1.08
N GLN A 129 -9.74 -13.77 1.87
CA GLN A 129 -8.62 -14.60 2.25
C GLN A 129 -8.01 -15.26 0.99
N ASP A 130 -6.69 -15.31 0.92
CA ASP A 130 -5.99 -16.01 -0.14
C ASP A 130 -6.04 -17.52 0.11
N SER A 131 -6.49 -18.29 -0.88
CA SER A 131 -6.56 -19.75 -0.74
C SER A 131 -5.18 -20.41 -0.68
N GLN A 132 -4.12 -19.72 -1.09
CA GLN A 132 -2.74 -20.21 -1.09
C GLN A 132 -1.93 -19.75 0.13
N CYS A 133 -2.48 -18.86 0.97
CA CYS A 133 -1.80 -18.32 2.14
C CYS A 133 -2.79 -18.03 3.28
N ILE A 134 -2.62 -18.74 4.41
CA ILE A 134 -3.55 -18.72 5.55
C ILE A 134 -3.70 -17.29 6.12
N ASP A 135 -2.60 -16.55 6.24
CA ASP A 135 -2.58 -15.23 6.88
C ASP A 135 -2.59 -14.07 5.87
N CYS A 136 -2.96 -14.36 4.62
CA CYS A 136 -3.01 -13.39 3.55
C CYS A 136 -4.44 -13.03 3.17
N PHE A 137 -4.66 -11.75 2.95
CA PHE A 137 -5.86 -11.19 2.37
C PHE A 137 -5.52 -10.47 1.08
N GLN A 138 -6.43 -10.51 0.11
CA GLN A 138 -6.31 -9.81 -1.14
C GLN A 138 -7.60 -9.07 -1.49
N ALA A 139 -7.45 -7.89 -2.07
CA ALA A 139 -8.52 -7.09 -2.60
C ALA A 139 -8.16 -6.59 -3.99
N PHE A 140 -9.17 -6.57 -4.85
CA PHE A 140 -9.09 -6.08 -6.22
C PHE A 140 -9.97 -4.84 -6.35
N LEU A 141 -9.49 -3.80 -7.01
CA LEU A 141 -10.27 -2.60 -7.28
C LEU A 141 -9.96 -2.04 -8.68
N PRO A 142 -10.93 -1.95 -9.60
CA PRO A 142 -10.72 -1.28 -10.88
C PRO A 142 -10.65 0.24 -10.67
N VAL A 143 -9.63 0.87 -11.25
CA VAL A 143 -9.44 2.32 -11.19
C VAL A 143 -9.24 2.88 -12.60
N HIS A 144 -9.79 4.05 -12.83
CA HIS A 144 -9.80 4.73 -14.12
C HIS A 144 -9.16 6.10 -13.99
N TYR A 145 -8.32 6.48 -14.95
CA TYR A 145 -7.74 7.82 -14.99
C TYR A 145 -8.79 8.86 -15.38
N ARG A 146 -8.77 10.01 -14.69
CA ARG A 146 -9.55 11.19 -15.07
C ARG A 146 -8.82 12.02 -16.11
N TYR A 147 -9.60 12.78 -16.88
CA TYR A 147 -9.04 13.79 -17.77
C TYR A 147 -8.30 14.87 -16.98
N HIS A 148 -7.06 15.14 -17.39
CA HIS A 148 -6.23 16.20 -16.83
C HIS A 148 -6.37 17.48 -17.65
N ARG A 149 -6.00 18.62 -17.05
CA ARG A 149 -6.01 19.90 -17.77
C ARG A 149 -4.99 19.85 -18.92
N PRO A 150 -5.35 20.32 -20.13
CA PRO A 150 -4.37 20.47 -21.20
C PRO A 150 -3.19 21.32 -20.75
N HIS A 151 -1.99 20.91 -21.14
CA HIS A 151 -0.76 21.62 -20.80
C HIS A 151 -0.01 22.00 -22.08
N SER A 152 0.64 23.16 -22.09
CA SER A 152 1.32 23.69 -23.29
C SER A 152 2.63 22.97 -23.61
N LYS A 153 3.14 22.18 -22.67
CA LYS A 153 4.29 21.30 -22.85
C LYS A 153 3.85 19.86 -22.73
N ASP A 154 4.43 19.00 -23.56
CA ASP A 154 4.30 17.56 -23.43
C ASP A 154 4.93 17.09 -22.12
N GLY A 155 4.34 16.04 -21.54
CA GLY A 155 4.80 15.45 -20.30
C GLY A 155 3.79 14.48 -19.72
N GLU A 156 4.22 13.76 -18.69
CA GLU A 156 3.39 12.83 -17.93
C GLU A 156 2.99 13.45 -16.59
N THR A 157 1.82 13.07 -16.12
CA THR A 157 1.35 13.41 -14.78
C THR A 157 1.46 12.17 -13.90
N VAL A 158 2.02 12.33 -12.71
CA VAL A 158 2.14 11.25 -11.73
C VAL A 158 0.98 11.34 -10.76
N ILE A 159 0.28 10.22 -10.59
CA ILE A 159 -0.75 10.07 -9.57
C ILE A 159 -0.22 9.11 -8.51
N VAL A 160 -0.22 9.56 -7.26
CA VAL A 160 0.21 8.75 -6.12
C VAL A 160 -1.02 8.15 -5.45
N VAL A 161 -1.04 6.83 -5.33
CA VAL A 161 -2.03 6.08 -4.53
C VAL A 161 -1.40 5.81 -3.17
N ASN A 162 -2.03 6.31 -2.12
CA ASN A 162 -1.56 6.12 -0.75
C ASN A 162 -1.96 4.74 -0.21
N ASN A 163 -1.24 4.30 0.83
CA ASN A 163 -1.59 3.12 1.60
C ASN A 163 -3.03 3.25 2.14
N PRO A 164 -3.84 2.18 2.09
CA PRO A 164 -5.18 2.17 2.66
C PRO A 164 -5.14 2.03 4.18
N ASP A 165 -6.28 2.32 4.82
CA ASP A 165 -6.51 1.89 6.20
C ASP A 165 -7.01 0.45 6.21
N LEU A 166 -6.51 -0.32 7.19
CA LEU A 166 -6.88 -1.72 7.41
C LEU A 166 -7.77 -1.80 8.65
N LEU A 167 -9.01 -2.25 8.48
CA LEU A 167 -9.97 -2.46 9.56
C LEU A 167 -10.27 -3.94 9.66
N MET A 168 -9.83 -4.58 10.75
CA MET A 168 -10.02 -6.00 10.97
C MET A 168 -11.05 -6.23 12.08
N TYR A 169 -11.94 -7.17 11.86
CA TYR A 169 -12.92 -7.63 12.84
C TYR A 169 -12.87 -9.15 12.88
N CYS A 170 -12.70 -9.73 14.06
CA CYS A 170 -12.67 -11.18 14.25
C CYS A 170 -13.80 -11.58 15.19
N ASP A 171 -14.56 -12.60 14.80
CA ASP A 171 -15.54 -13.20 15.70
C ASP A 171 -14.77 -13.96 16.80
N GLN A 172 -14.96 -13.54 18.05
CA GLN A 172 -14.57 -14.35 19.19
C GLN A 172 -15.54 -15.53 19.20
N GLY A 173 -15.06 -16.73 18.85
CA GLY A 173 -15.87 -17.94 18.90
C GLY A 173 -16.63 -18.01 20.23
N ILE A 174 -17.93 -18.32 20.16
CA ILE A 174 -18.77 -18.60 21.34
C ILE A 174 -18.32 -19.91 21.97
#